data_AF-A0A3D5AGP5-F1
#
_entry.id   AF-A0A3D5AGP5-F1
#
_cell.length_a   1.000
_cell.length_b   1.000
_cell.length_c   1.000
_cell.angle_alpha   90.00
_cell.angle_beta   90.00
_cell.angle_gamma   90.00
#
_symmetry.space_group_name_H-M   'P 1'
#
loop_
_entity.id
_entity.type
_entity.pdbx_description
1 polymer ?
#
loop_
_entity_poly.entity_id
_entity_poly.type
_entity_poly.pdbx_seq_one_letter_code
_entity_poly.pdbx_strand_id
1 'polypeptide(L)'
;MKEKIYDNSNIAESYAGVTTPLTFSFVRYVYQEVYQYFSKMMGASDSLIKENKDTFEHMVEFIGHRIYYNLNSWYEMLSFFPAYRLSSEFMEKMMGVEKHTPLIKKEYNFHEKYLLYFPIISFQIIKISLTFVFLGWRIKEFNRYFDKIFLDLNSIDLSKLSLIELKNSYKKLDDKLLSRWRVPIANDFAVMVSAGLADSIFKNWLNSDDAYSYMQPAANKPLTSLDPGNKLIQITHLVKEDEIINRLFLEHKEDEIIKSLYNKYATHKVTQEINIYLKNFGSRIPNELKLESQTLAENPKNFISLIKILVQGELIQNNAI
;
A
#
# COMPACT_ATOMS: atom_id res chain seq x y z
N MET A 1 -30.23 -17.31 2.20
CA MET A 1 -28.80 -16.99 2.34
C MET A 1 -28.58 -15.60 1.79
N LYS A 2 -27.87 -14.71 2.51
CA LYS A 2 -27.39 -13.47 1.88
C LYS A 2 -26.39 -13.87 0.79
N GLU A 3 -26.56 -13.34 -0.41
CA GLU A 3 -25.60 -13.52 -1.51
C GLU A 3 -24.23 -13.02 -1.06
N LYS A 4 -23.16 -13.76 -1.39
CA LYS A 4 -21.79 -13.35 -1.08
C LYS A 4 -21.07 -12.98 -2.36
N ILE A 5 -20.74 -11.70 -2.49
CA ILE A 5 -19.97 -11.17 -3.61
C ILE A 5 -18.48 -11.14 -3.26
N TYR A 6 -17.67 -11.76 -4.13
CA TYR A 6 -16.22 -11.82 -4.04
C TYR A 6 -15.60 -11.23 -5.31
N ASP A 7 -14.68 -10.29 -5.17
CA ASP A 7 -14.00 -9.64 -6.29
C ASP A 7 -12.48 -9.71 -6.14
N ASN A 8 -11.77 -9.93 -7.24
CA ASN A 8 -10.30 -9.87 -7.27
C ASN A 8 -9.72 -8.92 -8.32
N SER A 9 -10.52 -8.01 -8.86
CA SER A 9 -10.14 -7.11 -9.96
C SER A 9 -8.99 -6.19 -9.57
N ASN A 10 -9.04 -5.61 -8.36
CA ASN A 10 -8.00 -4.72 -7.84
C ASN A 10 -6.94 -5.43 -6.98
N ILE A 11 -7.34 -6.30 -6.04
CA ILE A 11 -6.38 -6.94 -5.12
C ILE A 11 -5.39 -7.87 -5.85
N ALA A 12 -5.74 -8.38 -7.04
CA ALA A 12 -4.86 -9.21 -7.83
C ALA A 12 -3.64 -8.44 -8.39
N GLU A 13 -3.70 -7.12 -8.51
CA GLU A 13 -2.53 -6.31 -8.87
C GLU A 13 -1.44 -6.37 -7.78
N SER A 14 -1.90 -6.45 -6.53
CA SER A 14 -1.04 -6.49 -5.34
C SER A 14 -0.60 -7.91 -4.97
N TYR A 15 -1.48 -8.90 -5.20
CA TYR A 15 -1.27 -10.30 -4.84
C TYR A 15 -1.50 -11.20 -6.05
N ALA A 16 -0.70 -11.03 -7.11
CA ALA A 16 -0.90 -11.76 -8.35
C ALA A 16 -0.58 -13.26 -8.22
N GLY A 17 -1.32 -14.06 -9.00
CA GLY A 17 -1.09 -15.50 -9.13
C GLY A 17 -1.51 -16.30 -7.90
N VAL A 18 -0.76 -17.38 -7.63
CA VAL A 18 -1.01 -18.31 -6.51
C VAL A 18 -0.43 -17.71 -5.23
N THR A 19 -1.25 -17.60 -4.19
CA THR A 19 -0.86 -17.06 -2.88
C THR A 19 -0.83 -18.16 -1.83
N THR A 20 0.17 -18.13 -0.95
CA THR A 20 0.30 -19.12 0.13
C THR A 20 -0.51 -18.74 1.38
N PRO A 21 -0.82 -19.72 2.27
CA PRO A 21 -1.44 -19.44 3.56
C PRO A 21 -0.62 -18.47 4.44
N LEU A 22 0.71 -18.43 4.30
CA LEU A 22 1.56 -17.50 5.05
C LEU A 22 1.20 -16.05 4.73
N THR A 23 1.22 -15.67 3.45
CA THR A 23 0.79 -14.33 3.02
C THR A 23 -0.66 -14.07 3.41
N PHE A 24 -1.58 -15.00 3.11
CA PHE A 24 -2.99 -14.77 3.42
C PHE A 24 -3.22 -14.53 4.92
N SER A 25 -2.53 -15.27 5.80
CA SER A 25 -2.67 -15.07 7.26
C SER A 25 -2.24 -13.67 7.70
N PHE A 26 -1.17 -13.13 7.10
CA PHE A 26 -0.70 -11.78 7.37
C PHE A 26 -1.65 -10.72 6.81
N VAL A 27 -2.10 -10.89 5.57
CA VAL A 27 -3.03 -9.96 4.90
C VAL A 27 -4.36 -9.89 5.66
N ARG A 28 -4.97 -11.03 5.98
CA ARG A 28 -6.23 -11.07 6.75
C ARG A 28 -6.09 -10.33 8.08
N TYR A 29 -4.99 -10.57 8.80
CA TYR A 29 -4.70 -9.90 10.07
C TYR A 29 -4.56 -8.38 9.91
N VAL A 30 -3.77 -7.92 8.93
CA VAL A 30 -3.56 -6.49 8.68
C VAL A 30 -4.86 -5.79 8.28
N TYR A 31 -5.65 -6.38 7.38
CA TYR A 31 -6.96 -5.82 6.99
C TYR A 31 -7.89 -5.74 8.19
N GLN A 32 -8.02 -6.82 8.95
CA GLN A 32 -8.85 -6.83 10.16
C GLN A 32 -8.48 -5.69 11.11
N GLU A 33 -7.21 -5.53 11.48
CA GLU A 33 -6.82 -4.58 12.51
C GLU A 33 -6.81 -3.13 12.00
N VAL A 34 -6.24 -2.89 10.83
CA VAL A 34 -6.11 -1.52 10.30
C VAL A 34 -7.47 -0.89 10.05
N TYR A 35 -8.45 -1.64 9.53
CA TYR A 35 -9.79 -1.11 9.28
C TYR A 35 -10.61 -0.89 10.54
N GLN A 36 -10.36 -1.64 11.63
CA GLN A 36 -10.90 -1.30 12.95
C GLN A 36 -10.33 0.04 13.45
N TYR A 37 -9.00 0.22 13.37
CA TYR A 37 -8.36 1.46 13.79
C TYR A 37 -8.76 2.67 12.95
N PHE A 38 -8.94 2.47 11.64
CA PHE A 38 -9.49 3.47 10.73
C PHE A 38 -10.93 3.82 11.09
N SER A 39 -11.80 2.82 11.29
CA SER A 39 -13.21 3.06 11.65
C SER A 39 -13.32 3.87 12.94
N LYS A 40 -12.52 3.52 13.95
CA LYS A 40 -12.43 4.27 15.21
C LYS A 40 -11.94 5.71 14.99
N MET A 41 -10.95 5.91 14.13
CA MET A 41 -10.43 7.24 13.79
C MET A 41 -11.50 8.13 13.14
N MET A 42 -12.36 7.53 12.33
CA MET A 42 -13.47 8.20 11.63
C MET A 42 -14.74 8.37 12.48
N GLY A 43 -14.71 7.93 13.75
CA GLY A 43 -15.79 8.17 14.71
C GLY A 43 -16.76 7.00 14.93
N ALA A 44 -16.45 5.79 14.44
CA ALA A 44 -17.16 4.59 14.88
C ALA A 44 -16.88 4.31 16.37
N SER A 45 -17.91 3.87 17.10
CA SER A 45 -17.78 3.53 18.52
C SER A 45 -17.10 2.17 18.71
N ASP A 46 -16.48 1.97 19.88
CA ASP A 46 -15.88 0.67 20.22
C ASP A 46 -16.92 -0.46 20.28
N SER A 47 -18.17 -0.17 20.69
CA SER A 47 -19.26 -1.14 20.66
C SER A 47 -19.60 -1.56 19.24
N LEU A 48 -19.74 -0.59 18.32
CA LEU A 48 -20.06 -0.87 16.92
C LEU A 48 -18.97 -1.73 16.27
N ILE A 49 -17.70 -1.42 16.54
CA ILE A 49 -16.56 -2.19 16.04
C ILE A 49 -16.60 -3.61 16.60
N LYS A 50 -16.83 -3.76 17.91
CA LYS A 50 -16.89 -5.07 18.58
C LYS A 50 -18.05 -5.93 18.09
N GLU A 51 -19.23 -5.33 17.89
CA GLU A 51 -20.42 -6.00 17.36
C GLU A 51 -20.23 -6.48 15.90
N ASN A 52 -19.37 -5.81 15.15
CA ASN A 52 -19.06 -6.11 13.76
C ASN A 52 -17.66 -6.72 13.58
N LYS A 53 -17.13 -7.42 14.58
CA LYS A 53 -15.79 -8.03 14.51
C LYS A 53 -15.65 -8.92 13.27
N ASP A 54 -16.64 -9.75 13.02
CA ASP A 54 -16.67 -10.68 11.87
C ASP A 54 -16.54 -9.95 10.53
N THR A 55 -17.13 -8.76 10.40
CA THR A 55 -16.99 -7.91 9.19
C THR A 55 -15.52 -7.60 8.90
N PHE A 56 -14.75 -7.23 9.93
CA PHE A 56 -13.34 -6.92 9.78
C PHE A 56 -12.49 -8.18 9.52
N GLU A 57 -12.81 -9.30 10.17
CA GLU A 57 -12.11 -10.57 9.96
C GLU A 57 -12.25 -11.14 8.54
N HIS A 58 -13.35 -10.77 7.87
CA HIS A 58 -13.76 -11.27 6.56
C HIS A 58 -13.75 -10.17 5.49
N MET A 59 -12.90 -9.14 5.58
CA MET A 59 -12.74 -8.15 4.51
C MET A 59 -12.08 -8.73 3.25
N VAL A 60 -11.23 -9.74 3.45
CA VAL A 60 -10.58 -10.53 2.41
C VAL A 60 -10.79 -12.01 2.66
N GLU A 61 -10.88 -12.79 1.58
CA GLU A 61 -11.10 -14.24 1.62
C GLU A 61 -10.08 -14.97 0.76
N PHE A 62 -9.77 -16.20 1.17
CA PHE A 62 -8.86 -17.09 0.46
C PHE A 62 -9.63 -18.17 -0.27
N ILE A 63 -9.73 -18.04 -1.59
CA ILE A 63 -10.53 -18.94 -2.43
C ILE A 63 -9.62 -19.44 -3.55
N GLY A 64 -9.49 -20.76 -3.69
CA GLY A 64 -8.72 -21.35 -4.80
C GLY A 64 -7.27 -20.87 -4.89
N HIS A 65 -6.61 -20.64 -3.75
CA HIS A 65 -5.25 -20.10 -3.65
C HIS A 65 -5.07 -18.65 -4.14
N ARG A 66 -6.15 -17.86 -4.13
CA ARG A 66 -6.13 -16.43 -4.46
C ARG A 66 -6.84 -15.64 -3.37
N ILE A 67 -6.51 -14.35 -3.28
CA ILE A 67 -7.17 -13.42 -2.37
C ILE A 67 -8.29 -12.69 -3.11
N TYR A 68 -9.45 -12.60 -2.47
CA TYR A 68 -10.61 -11.84 -2.95
C TYR A 68 -11.03 -10.84 -1.89
N TYR A 69 -11.48 -9.66 -2.30
CA TYR A 69 -12.28 -8.81 -1.43
C TYR A 69 -13.66 -9.43 -1.24
N ASN A 70 -14.15 -9.46 0.00
CA ASN A 70 -15.54 -9.77 0.30
C ASN A 70 -16.32 -8.46 0.35
N LEU A 71 -16.98 -8.10 -0.76
CA LEU A 71 -17.60 -6.78 -0.90
C LEU A 71 -18.70 -6.53 0.14
N ASN A 72 -19.36 -7.58 0.65
CA ASN A 72 -20.34 -7.45 1.73
C ASN A 72 -19.71 -6.85 3.00
N SER A 73 -18.51 -7.29 3.33
CA SER A 73 -17.78 -6.78 4.50
C SER A 73 -17.37 -5.32 4.31
N TRP A 74 -16.97 -4.94 3.11
CA TRP A 74 -16.68 -3.55 2.76
C TRP A 74 -17.91 -2.66 2.84
N TYR A 75 -19.03 -3.12 2.28
CA TYR A 75 -20.31 -2.44 2.35
C TYR A 75 -20.79 -2.28 3.79
N GLU A 76 -20.67 -3.32 4.62
CA GLU A 76 -21.03 -3.27 6.04
C GLU A 76 -20.15 -2.26 6.78
N MET A 77 -18.83 -2.28 6.59
CA MET A 77 -17.92 -1.29 7.19
C MET A 77 -18.24 0.15 6.74
N LEU A 78 -18.49 0.37 5.46
CA LEU A 78 -18.88 1.70 4.96
C LEU A 78 -20.23 2.15 5.52
N SER A 79 -21.11 1.22 5.88
CA SER A 79 -22.42 1.54 6.45
C SER A 79 -22.31 2.25 7.80
N PHE A 80 -21.18 2.10 8.50
CA PHE A 80 -20.86 2.75 9.77
C PHE A 80 -20.73 4.26 9.65
N PHE A 81 -20.47 4.76 8.44
CA PHE A 81 -20.24 6.18 8.19
C PHE A 81 -21.47 6.87 7.58
N PRO A 82 -21.54 8.21 7.70
CA PRO A 82 -22.55 9.01 7.02
C PRO A 82 -22.46 8.85 5.50
N ALA A 83 -23.55 9.15 4.80
CA ALA A 83 -23.61 9.13 3.33
C ALA A 83 -23.18 7.80 2.67
N TYR A 84 -23.41 6.67 3.36
CA TYR A 84 -23.07 5.31 2.89
C TYR A 84 -23.29 5.05 1.40
N ARG A 85 -24.45 5.43 0.85
CA ARG A 85 -24.75 5.23 -0.59
C ARG A 85 -23.71 5.91 -1.50
N LEU A 86 -23.32 7.14 -1.19
CA LEU A 86 -22.28 7.84 -1.95
C LEU A 86 -20.92 7.17 -1.72
N SER A 87 -20.59 6.83 -0.48
CA SER A 87 -19.32 6.18 -0.15
C SER A 87 -19.18 4.79 -0.79
N SER A 88 -20.26 4.03 -0.93
CA SER A 88 -20.26 2.73 -1.61
C SER A 88 -20.03 2.89 -3.11
N GLU A 89 -20.73 3.84 -3.76
CA GLU A 89 -20.54 4.13 -5.19
C GLU A 89 -19.10 4.60 -5.48
N PHE A 90 -18.51 5.40 -4.59
CA PHE A 90 -17.12 5.85 -4.73
C PHE A 90 -16.11 4.73 -4.48
N MET A 91 -16.36 3.85 -3.50
CA MET A 91 -15.52 2.68 -3.24
C MET A 91 -15.53 1.73 -4.43
N GLU A 92 -16.71 1.46 -5.01
CA GLU A 92 -16.84 0.60 -6.18
C GLU A 92 -15.98 1.11 -7.34
N LYS A 93 -16.06 2.42 -7.61
CA LYS A 93 -15.26 3.08 -8.65
C LYS A 93 -13.77 3.05 -8.35
N MET A 94 -13.37 3.28 -7.10
CA MET A 94 -11.96 3.27 -6.70
C MET A 94 -11.34 1.87 -6.79
N MET A 95 -12.09 0.84 -6.40
CA MET A 95 -11.65 -0.54 -6.42
C MET A 95 -11.88 -1.21 -7.77
N GLY A 96 -12.50 -0.53 -8.74
CA GLY A 96 -12.75 -1.06 -10.08
C GLY A 96 -13.69 -2.27 -10.08
N VAL A 97 -14.60 -2.36 -9.11
CA VAL A 97 -15.54 -3.48 -8.98
C VAL A 97 -16.87 -3.16 -9.65
N GLU A 98 -17.61 -4.19 -10.04
CA GLU A 98 -18.95 -4.00 -10.60
C GLU A 98 -19.89 -3.35 -9.58
N LYS A 99 -20.84 -2.54 -10.08
CA LYS A 99 -21.82 -1.88 -9.22
C LYS A 99 -22.76 -2.92 -8.62
N HIS A 100 -22.90 -2.92 -7.30
CA HIS A 100 -23.87 -3.77 -6.63
C HIS A 100 -24.92 -2.94 -5.89
N THR A 101 -26.04 -3.60 -5.56
CA THR A 101 -27.10 -2.92 -4.81
C THR A 101 -26.61 -2.68 -3.38
N PRO A 102 -26.55 -1.42 -2.91
CA PRO A 102 -26.09 -1.12 -1.57
C PRO A 102 -27.01 -1.78 -0.54
N LEU A 103 -26.47 -2.05 0.66
CA LEU A 103 -27.25 -2.60 1.76
C LEU A 103 -28.47 -1.72 2.04
N ILE A 104 -29.66 -2.34 2.09
CA ILE A 104 -30.89 -1.64 2.48
C ILE A 104 -30.74 -1.24 3.94
N LYS A 105 -30.51 0.05 4.20
CA LYS A 105 -30.49 0.58 5.57
C LYS A 105 -31.89 0.47 6.17
N LYS A 106 -31.94 0.09 7.45
CA LYS A 106 -33.17 0.07 8.24
C LYS A 106 -33.84 1.45 8.21
N GLU A 107 -35.13 1.50 7.91
CA GLU A 107 -35.91 2.72 8.05
C GLU A 107 -36.07 3.04 9.54
N TYR A 108 -35.75 4.28 9.91
CA TYR A 108 -35.85 4.76 11.29
C TYR A 108 -37.05 5.68 11.45
N ASN A 109 -37.68 5.58 12.61
CA ASN A 109 -38.81 6.42 13.00
C ASN A 109 -38.30 7.86 13.20
N PHE A 110 -39.19 8.86 13.13
CA PHE A 110 -38.80 10.27 13.30
C PHE A 110 -37.99 10.51 14.60
N HIS A 111 -38.46 9.99 15.74
CA HIS A 111 -37.76 10.14 17.01
C HIS A 111 -36.37 9.49 17.04
N GLU A 112 -36.24 8.28 16.50
CA GLU A 112 -34.96 7.58 16.42
C GLU A 112 -33.99 8.38 15.54
N LYS A 113 -34.44 8.82 14.37
CA LYS A 113 -33.64 9.60 13.41
C LYS A 113 -33.06 10.87 14.02
N TYR A 114 -33.86 11.65 14.76
CA TYR A 114 -33.44 12.95 15.28
C TYR A 114 -32.83 12.93 16.69
N LEU A 115 -33.32 12.09 17.61
CA LEU A 115 -32.82 12.08 18.98
C LEU A 115 -31.62 11.14 19.15
N LEU A 116 -31.63 9.99 18.48
CA LEU A 116 -30.60 8.98 18.64
C LEU A 116 -29.52 9.10 17.56
N TYR A 117 -29.91 9.17 16.29
CA TYR A 117 -28.95 9.08 15.19
C TYR A 117 -28.33 10.42 14.79
N PHE A 118 -29.06 11.54 14.87
CA PHE A 118 -28.53 12.84 14.46
C PHE A 118 -27.28 13.29 15.24
N PRO A 119 -27.20 13.15 16.58
CA PRO A 119 -25.97 13.48 17.31
C PRO A 119 -24.78 12.60 16.90
N ILE A 120 -25.03 11.30 16.68
CA ILE A 120 -24.00 10.33 16.25
C ILE A 120 -23.47 10.70 14.87
N ILE A 121 -24.36 10.94 13.91
CA ILE A 121 -24.00 11.33 12.54
C ILE A 121 -23.25 12.67 12.55
N SER A 122 -23.73 13.65 13.30
CA SER A 122 -23.07 14.96 13.42
C SER A 122 -21.67 14.83 13.99
N PHE A 123 -21.50 14.02 15.04
CA PHE A 123 -20.19 13.72 15.62
C PHE A 123 -19.25 13.06 14.61
N GLN A 124 -19.74 12.07 13.85
CA GLN A 124 -18.95 11.41 12.80
C GLN A 124 -18.55 12.38 11.69
N ILE A 125 -19.47 13.21 11.20
CA ILE A 125 -19.17 14.24 10.20
C ILE A 125 -18.06 15.15 10.72
N ILE A 126 -18.18 15.67 11.95
CA ILE A 126 -17.16 16.53 12.56
C ILE A 126 -15.82 15.78 12.65
N LYS A 127 -15.80 14.52 13.11
CA LYS A 127 -14.59 13.70 13.21
C LYS A 127 -13.91 13.48 11.86
N ILE A 128 -14.68 13.17 10.82
CA ILE A 128 -14.20 12.96 9.45
C ILE A 128 -13.64 14.27 8.90
N SER A 129 -14.38 15.37 9.03
CA SER A 129 -13.94 16.69 8.58
C SER A 129 -12.64 17.12 9.27
N LEU A 130 -12.55 16.99 10.60
CA LEU A 130 -11.31 17.28 11.33
C LEU A 130 -10.17 16.36 10.88
N THR A 131 -10.45 15.09 10.62
CA THR A 131 -9.44 14.15 10.09
C THR A 131 -8.88 14.63 8.77
N PHE A 132 -9.74 15.06 7.84
CA PHE A 132 -9.33 15.56 6.52
C PHE A 132 -8.56 16.88 6.63
N VAL A 133 -9.04 17.83 7.45
CA VAL A 133 -8.36 19.12 7.68
C VAL A 133 -6.94 18.92 8.23
N PHE A 134 -6.73 17.98 9.15
CA PHE A 134 -5.43 17.70 9.75
C PHE A 134 -4.62 16.60 9.03
N LEU A 135 -5.11 16.07 7.90
CA LEU A 135 -4.54 14.90 7.26
C LEU A 135 -3.08 15.12 6.83
N GLY A 136 -2.77 16.27 6.24
CA GLY A 136 -1.41 16.61 5.82
C GLY A 136 -0.39 16.62 6.97
N TRP A 137 -0.80 17.09 8.15
CA TRP A 137 0.04 17.01 9.35
C TRP A 137 0.19 15.56 9.84
N ARG A 138 -0.90 14.79 9.87
CA ARG A 138 -0.87 13.37 10.28
C ARG A 138 0.02 12.53 9.39
N ILE A 139 -0.01 12.76 8.08
CA ILE A 139 0.84 12.06 7.10
C ILE A 139 2.31 12.39 7.32
N LYS A 140 2.67 13.66 7.57
CA LYS A 140 4.05 14.04 7.91
C LYS A 140 4.53 13.36 9.20
N GLU A 141 3.70 13.36 10.24
CA GLU A 141 4.03 12.69 11.50
C GLU A 141 4.14 11.17 11.34
N PHE A 142 3.26 10.57 10.54
CA PHE A 142 3.31 9.16 10.18
C PHE A 142 4.64 8.82 9.49
N ASN A 143 5.01 9.55 8.43
CA ASN A 143 6.24 9.32 7.68
C ASN A 143 7.47 9.47 8.58
N ARG A 144 7.55 10.54 9.38
CA ARG A 144 8.65 10.76 10.33
C ARG A 144 8.79 9.60 11.32
N TYR A 145 7.67 9.06 11.81
CA TYR A 145 7.68 7.91 12.71
C TYR A 145 8.08 6.62 12.00
N PHE A 146 7.53 6.40 10.80
CA PHE A 146 7.87 5.24 9.96
C PHE A 146 9.36 5.22 9.64
N ASP A 147 9.91 6.32 9.13
CA ASP A 147 11.32 6.44 8.76
C ASP A 147 12.23 6.11 9.94
N LYS A 148 11.89 6.59 11.14
CA LYS A 148 12.63 6.24 12.36
C LYS A 148 12.63 4.73 12.61
N ILE A 149 11.46 4.09 12.58
CA ILE A 149 11.34 2.64 12.83
C ILE A 149 12.02 1.83 11.72
N PHE A 150 11.89 2.26 10.48
CA PHE A 150 12.51 1.63 9.32
C PHE A 150 14.04 1.71 9.41
N LEU A 151 14.61 2.89 9.71
CA LEU A 151 16.06 3.06 9.89
C LEU A 151 16.59 2.23 11.06
N ASP A 152 15.90 2.21 12.19
CA ASP A 152 16.26 1.41 13.35
C ASP A 152 16.36 -0.08 12.97
N LEU A 153 15.35 -0.62 12.27
CA LEU A 153 15.35 -2.02 11.80
C LEU A 153 16.43 -2.30 10.77
N ASN A 154 16.56 -1.42 9.77
CA ASN A 154 17.47 -1.62 8.66
C ASN A 154 18.94 -1.51 9.08
N SER A 155 19.21 -0.96 10.28
CA SER A 155 20.53 -0.99 10.90
C SER A 155 20.92 -2.37 11.47
N ILE A 156 19.96 -3.27 11.66
CA ILE A 156 20.15 -4.56 12.30
C ILE A 156 20.36 -5.64 11.24
N ASP A 157 21.38 -6.47 11.46
CA ASP A 157 21.60 -7.68 10.68
C ASP A 157 20.69 -8.80 11.21
N LEU A 158 19.51 -8.95 10.61
CA LEU A 158 18.50 -9.93 11.02
C LEU A 158 19.02 -11.38 10.97
N SER A 159 20.03 -11.68 10.14
CA SER A 159 20.60 -13.02 10.02
C SER A 159 21.37 -13.48 11.27
N LYS A 160 21.77 -12.53 12.12
CA LYS A 160 22.49 -12.80 13.37
C LYS A 160 21.59 -12.92 14.59
N LEU A 161 20.30 -12.63 14.44
CA LEU A 161 19.34 -12.71 15.54
C LEU A 161 18.85 -14.13 15.74
N SER A 162 18.67 -14.51 17.00
CA SER A 162 17.95 -15.73 17.37
C SER A 162 16.46 -15.64 17.02
N LEU A 163 15.78 -16.78 16.96
CA LEU A 163 14.34 -16.84 16.72
C LEU A 163 13.52 -16.00 17.72
N ILE A 164 13.94 -15.97 18.99
CA ILE A 164 13.28 -15.20 20.04
C ILE A 164 13.42 -13.69 19.77
N GLU A 165 14.61 -13.24 19.38
CA GLU A 165 14.88 -11.84 19.03
C GLU A 165 14.14 -11.40 17.76
N LEU A 166 14.06 -12.28 16.76
CA LEU A 166 13.26 -12.04 15.55
C LEU A 166 11.77 -11.89 15.89
N LYS A 167 11.22 -12.80 16.68
CA LYS A 167 9.82 -12.75 17.13
C LYS A 167 9.52 -11.47 17.92
N ASN A 168 10.42 -11.08 18.82
CA ASN A 168 10.29 -9.85 19.60
C ASN A 168 10.38 -8.60 18.69
N SER A 169 11.25 -8.62 17.70
CA SER A 169 11.36 -7.55 16.70
C SER A 169 10.07 -7.43 15.89
N TYR A 170 9.51 -8.54 15.40
CA TYR A 170 8.23 -8.57 14.70
C TYR A 170 7.10 -7.98 15.55
N LYS A 171 6.93 -8.47 16.80
CA LYS A 171 5.89 -7.96 17.71
C LYS A 171 6.04 -6.46 18.00
N LYS A 172 7.28 -6.00 18.18
CA LYS A 172 7.55 -4.59 18.41
C LYS A 172 7.16 -3.72 17.20
N LEU A 173 7.27 -4.23 15.98
CA LEU A 173 6.82 -3.52 14.78
C LEU A 173 5.32 -3.49 14.69
N ASP A 174 4.69 -4.63 14.95
CA ASP A 174 3.26 -4.78 14.99
C ASP A 174 2.61 -3.76 15.95
N ASP A 175 3.06 -3.75 17.21
CA ASP A 175 2.59 -2.82 18.27
C ASP A 175 2.82 -1.34 17.90
N LYS A 176 3.88 -1.04 17.13
CA LYS A 176 4.26 0.34 16.80
C LYS A 176 3.59 0.86 15.53
N LEU A 177 3.44 0.03 14.51
CA LEU A 177 3.05 0.45 13.18
C LEU A 177 1.58 0.16 12.89
N LEU A 178 1.07 -1.01 13.27
CA LEU A 178 -0.25 -1.47 12.82
C LEU A 178 -1.37 -0.47 13.09
N SER A 179 -1.45 0.06 14.32
CA SER A 179 -2.48 1.03 14.67
C SER A 179 -2.32 2.39 13.99
N ARG A 180 -1.13 2.71 13.49
CA ARG A 180 -0.81 3.98 12.82
C ARG A 180 -1.17 3.93 11.33
N TRP A 181 -1.30 2.75 10.73
CA TRP A 181 -1.66 2.56 9.32
C TRP A 181 -3.06 3.10 9.00
N ARG A 182 -3.89 3.33 10.02
CA ARG A 182 -5.14 4.10 9.91
C ARG A 182 -4.97 5.48 9.24
N VAL A 183 -3.79 6.09 9.33
CA VAL A 183 -3.52 7.41 8.73
C VAL A 183 -3.41 7.33 7.21
N PRO A 184 -2.56 6.47 6.62
CA PRO A 184 -2.61 6.15 5.19
C PRO A 184 -4.00 5.76 4.69
N ILE A 185 -4.72 4.87 5.40
CA ILE A 185 -6.08 4.49 4.97
C ILE A 185 -7.06 5.67 5.02
N ALA A 186 -6.93 6.56 6.01
CA ALA A 186 -7.72 7.80 6.03
C ALA A 186 -7.37 8.74 4.87
N ASN A 187 -6.12 8.73 4.39
CA ASN A 187 -5.73 9.46 3.19
C ASN A 187 -6.38 8.87 1.93
N ASP A 188 -6.34 7.55 1.77
CA ASP A 188 -6.97 6.86 0.64
C ASP A 188 -8.49 7.11 0.62
N PHE A 189 -9.13 7.07 1.79
CA PHE A 189 -10.54 7.42 1.92
C PHE A 189 -10.81 8.90 1.57
N ALA A 190 -9.91 9.82 1.94
CA ALA A 190 -10.03 11.23 1.57
C ALA A 190 -9.90 11.45 0.06
N VAL A 191 -8.99 10.73 -0.60
CA VAL A 191 -8.85 10.75 -2.06
C VAL A 191 -10.12 10.20 -2.72
N MET A 192 -10.63 9.06 -2.25
CA MET A 192 -11.87 8.45 -2.74
C MET A 192 -13.05 9.43 -2.69
N VAL A 193 -13.28 10.05 -1.52
CA VAL A 193 -14.38 11.01 -1.35
C VAL A 193 -14.17 12.27 -2.18
N SER A 194 -12.97 12.84 -2.18
CA SER A 194 -12.69 14.09 -2.89
C SER A 194 -12.81 13.91 -4.41
N ALA A 195 -12.29 12.81 -4.94
CA ALA A 195 -12.39 12.48 -6.36
C ALA A 195 -13.83 12.18 -6.78
N GLY A 196 -14.59 11.43 -5.97
CA GLY A 196 -16.01 11.16 -6.23
C GLY A 196 -16.89 12.41 -6.21
N LEU A 197 -16.63 13.33 -5.27
CA LEU A 197 -17.33 14.62 -5.21
C LEU A 197 -17.00 15.50 -6.41
N ALA A 198 -15.73 15.59 -6.80
CA ALA A 198 -15.33 16.36 -7.96
C ALA A 198 -15.89 15.78 -9.27
N ASP A 199 -15.89 14.45 -9.45
CA ASP A 199 -16.58 13.78 -10.57
C ASP A 199 -18.07 14.15 -10.63
N SER A 200 -18.73 14.16 -9.48
CA SER A 200 -20.15 14.54 -9.38
C SER A 200 -20.37 16.02 -9.74
N ILE A 201 -19.49 16.92 -9.32
CA ILE A 201 -19.58 18.36 -9.65
C ILE A 201 -19.37 18.57 -11.14
N PHE A 202 -18.34 17.96 -11.73
CA PHE A 202 -18.05 18.06 -13.17
C PHE A 202 -19.24 17.59 -14.02
N LYS A 203 -19.82 16.44 -13.69
CA LYS A 203 -21.00 15.93 -14.39
C LYS A 203 -22.19 16.87 -14.29
N ASN A 204 -22.50 17.33 -13.08
CA ASN A 204 -23.70 18.12 -12.84
C ASN A 204 -23.59 19.57 -13.32
N TRP A 205 -22.38 20.17 -13.29
CA TRP A 205 -22.18 21.60 -13.57
C TRP A 205 -21.54 21.85 -14.93
N LEU A 206 -20.69 20.94 -15.39
CA LEU A 206 -19.93 21.08 -16.65
C LEU A 206 -20.38 20.10 -17.74
N ASN A 207 -21.29 19.16 -17.45
CA ASN A 207 -21.70 18.09 -18.37
C ASN A 207 -20.50 17.35 -19.00
N SER A 208 -19.44 17.13 -18.21
CA SER A 208 -18.20 16.50 -18.66
C SER A 208 -17.80 15.37 -17.70
N ASP A 209 -17.24 14.30 -18.26
CA ASP A 209 -16.67 13.15 -17.54
C ASP A 209 -15.16 13.31 -17.28
N ASP A 210 -14.59 14.48 -17.63
CA ASP A 210 -13.13 14.69 -17.64
C ASP A 210 -12.55 15.07 -16.28
N ALA A 211 -13.32 14.96 -15.19
CA ALA A 211 -12.90 15.38 -13.85
C ALA A 211 -11.50 14.85 -13.48
N TYR A 212 -11.23 13.58 -13.78
CA TYR A 212 -9.94 12.93 -13.51
C TYR A 212 -8.80 13.44 -14.39
N SER A 213 -9.09 13.81 -15.64
CA SER A 213 -8.10 14.42 -16.55
C SER A 213 -7.61 15.77 -16.02
N TYR A 214 -8.48 16.52 -15.33
CA TYR A 214 -8.12 17.76 -14.64
C TYR A 214 -7.48 17.54 -13.26
N MET A 215 -7.58 16.34 -12.69
CA MET A 215 -6.89 15.94 -11.45
C MET A 215 -5.46 15.47 -11.69
N GLN A 216 -4.91 15.64 -12.90
CA GLN A 216 -3.48 15.41 -13.14
C GLN A 216 -2.65 16.01 -11.99
N PRO A 217 -1.61 15.32 -11.50
CA PRO A 217 -0.96 15.73 -10.27
C PRO A 217 -0.33 17.10 -10.48
N ALA A 218 -1.00 18.16 -10.02
CA ALA A 218 -0.37 19.43 -9.69
C ALA A 218 0.63 19.28 -8.52
N ALA A 219 0.87 18.04 -8.07
CA ALA A 219 1.90 17.70 -7.13
C ALA A 219 3.26 17.76 -7.84
N ASN A 220 3.89 18.94 -7.82
CA ASN A 220 5.32 19.15 -8.09
C ASN A 220 6.23 18.46 -7.04
N LYS A 221 5.85 17.28 -6.55
CA LYS A 221 6.56 16.52 -5.53
C LYS A 221 7.02 15.20 -6.11
N PRO A 222 8.31 14.85 -5.95
CA PRO A 222 8.80 13.54 -6.38
C PRO A 222 8.02 12.45 -5.64
N LEU A 223 7.52 11.48 -6.40
CA LEU A 223 6.86 10.30 -5.85
C LEU A 223 7.93 9.33 -5.32
N THR A 224 7.86 9.00 -4.04
CA THR A 224 8.78 8.03 -3.39
C THR A 224 8.79 6.67 -4.09
N SER A 225 7.72 6.30 -4.79
CA SER A 225 7.67 5.08 -5.62
C SER A 225 8.65 5.09 -6.80
N LEU A 226 9.13 6.26 -7.24
CA LEU A 226 10.11 6.40 -8.31
C LEU A 226 11.56 6.26 -7.82
N ASP A 227 11.81 6.39 -6.52
CA ASP A 227 13.16 6.37 -5.93
C ASP A 227 13.95 5.10 -6.30
N PRO A 228 13.38 3.87 -6.26
CA PRO A 228 14.09 2.67 -6.67
C PRO A 228 14.46 2.68 -8.16
N GLY A 229 13.59 3.18 -9.03
CA GLY A 229 13.87 3.27 -10.47
C GLY A 229 14.99 4.27 -10.77
N ASN A 230 14.89 5.46 -10.18
CA ASN A 230 15.92 6.51 -10.30
C ASN A 230 17.28 6.02 -9.81
N LYS A 231 17.31 5.32 -8.66
CA LYS A 231 18.57 4.80 -8.11
C LYS A 231 19.17 3.68 -8.97
N LEU A 232 18.34 2.82 -9.55
CA LEU A 232 18.78 1.79 -10.50
C LEU A 232 19.41 2.41 -11.76
N ILE A 233 18.81 3.47 -12.31
CA ILE A 233 19.36 4.21 -13.44
C ILE A 233 20.72 4.83 -13.08
N GLN A 234 20.84 5.46 -11.91
CA GLN A 234 22.10 6.02 -11.43
C GLN A 234 23.20 4.96 -11.30
N ILE A 235 22.89 3.78 -10.75
CA ILE A 235 23.84 2.66 -10.65
C ILE A 235 24.28 2.19 -12.04
N THR A 236 23.33 2.10 -12.98
CA THR A 236 23.62 1.72 -14.37
C THR A 236 24.58 2.70 -15.04
N HIS A 237 24.40 4.01 -14.83
CA HIS A 237 25.33 5.02 -15.32
C HIS A 237 26.74 4.84 -14.74
N LEU A 238 26.86 4.65 -13.42
CA LEU A 238 28.14 4.39 -12.77
C LEU A 238 28.84 3.14 -13.30
N VAL A 239 28.08 2.11 -13.68
CA VAL A 239 28.63 0.92 -14.33
C VAL A 239 29.17 1.26 -15.73
N LYS A 240 28.42 2.01 -16.55
CA LYS A 240 28.83 2.37 -17.91
C LYS A 240 30.05 3.30 -17.97
N GLU A 241 30.22 4.17 -16.97
CA GLU A 241 31.35 5.10 -16.88
C GLU A 241 32.69 4.43 -16.53
N ASP A 242 32.65 3.26 -15.87
CA ASP A 242 33.84 2.51 -15.49
C ASP A 242 34.11 1.38 -16.50
N GLU A 243 35.16 1.49 -17.31
CA GLU A 243 35.48 0.51 -18.35
C GLU A 243 35.66 -0.92 -17.82
N ILE A 244 36.22 -1.08 -16.62
CA ILE A 244 36.52 -2.39 -16.04
C ILE A 244 35.23 -3.04 -15.55
N ILE A 245 34.39 -2.28 -14.85
CA ILE A 245 33.11 -2.78 -14.35
C ILE A 245 32.11 -2.96 -15.49
N ASN A 246 32.08 -2.06 -16.47
CA ASN A 246 31.26 -2.20 -17.67
C ASN A 246 31.57 -3.52 -18.39
N ARG A 247 32.87 -3.79 -18.63
CA ARG A 247 33.31 -5.06 -19.25
C ARG A 247 32.89 -6.28 -18.43
N LEU A 248 33.00 -6.21 -17.10
CA LEU A 248 32.52 -7.25 -16.21
C LEU A 248 31.02 -7.54 -16.45
N PHE A 249 30.18 -6.52 -16.53
CA PHE A 249 28.74 -6.68 -16.79
C PHE A 249 28.41 -7.15 -18.21
N LEU A 250 29.19 -6.77 -19.22
CA LEU A 250 28.97 -7.16 -20.62
C LEU A 250 29.40 -8.60 -20.91
N GLU A 251 30.51 -9.06 -20.32
CA GLU A 251 31.17 -10.30 -20.72
C GLU A 251 30.89 -11.50 -19.79
N HIS A 252 30.47 -11.27 -18.54
CA HIS A 252 30.36 -12.33 -17.54
C HIS A 252 28.91 -12.65 -17.15
N LYS A 253 28.69 -13.83 -16.57
CA LYS A 253 27.38 -14.24 -16.02
C LYS A 253 27.14 -13.60 -14.65
N GLU A 254 25.89 -13.53 -14.22
CA GLU A 254 25.47 -12.81 -13.02
C GLU A 254 26.19 -13.33 -11.77
N ASP A 255 26.40 -14.64 -11.65
CA ASP A 255 27.10 -15.24 -10.50
C ASP A 255 28.59 -14.82 -10.45
N GLU A 256 29.23 -14.68 -11.62
CA GLU A 256 30.63 -14.24 -11.75
C GLU A 256 30.76 -12.74 -11.49
N ILE A 257 29.78 -11.95 -11.93
CA ILE A 257 29.68 -10.51 -11.65
C ILE A 257 29.58 -10.30 -10.14
N ILE A 258 28.63 -10.98 -9.48
CA ILE A 258 28.45 -10.91 -8.02
C ILE A 258 29.74 -11.27 -7.31
N LYS A 259 30.34 -12.42 -7.64
CA LYS A 259 31.60 -12.86 -7.01
C LYS A 259 32.72 -11.84 -7.19
N SER A 260 32.83 -11.24 -8.37
CA SER A 260 33.86 -10.23 -8.66
C SER A 260 33.60 -8.93 -7.90
N LEU A 261 32.36 -8.46 -7.87
CA LEU A 261 31.96 -7.26 -7.12
C LEU A 261 32.29 -7.40 -5.63
N TYR A 262 31.94 -8.52 -5.01
CA TYR A 262 32.12 -8.72 -3.58
C TYR A 262 33.55 -9.13 -3.17
N ASN A 263 34.30 -9.84 -4.01
CA ASN A 263 35.64 -10.32 -3.63
C ASN A 263 36.77 -9.43 -4.14
N LYS A 264 36.67 -8.91 -5.37
CA LYS A 264 37.73 -8.13 -6.02
C LYS A 264 37.47 -6.62 -5.96
N TYR A 265 36.21 -6.23 -6.06
CA TYR A 265 35.79 -4.82 -6.13
C TYR A 265 34.95 -4.41 -4.92
N ALA A 266 35.19 -5.00 -3.75
CA ALA A 266 34.36 -4.84 -2.56
C ALA A 266 34.20 -3.37 -2.12
N THR A 267 35.29 -2.60 -2.23
CA THR A 267 35.35 -1.18 -1.88
C THR A 267 35.03 -0.25 -3.05
N HIS A 268 34.71 -0.80 -4.22
CA HIS A 268 34.40 -0.02 -5.41
C HIS A 268 33.06 0.71 -5.25
N LYS A 269 32.97 1.92 -5.82
CA LYS A 269 31.77 2.77 -5.73
C LYS A 269 30.50 2.04 -6.20
N VAL A 270 30.58 1.33 -7.34
CA VAL A 270 29.45 0.53 -7.86
C VAL A 270 28.98 -0.51 -6.84
N THR A 271 29.90 -1.27 -6.23
CA THR A 271 29.57 -2.28 -5.22
C THR A 271 28.92 -1.65 -3.99
N GLN A 272 29.42 -0.50 -3.54
CA GLN A 272 28.84 0.24 -2.42
C GLN A 272 27.41 0.72 -2.73
N GLU A 273 27.19 1.29 -3.92
CA GLU A 273 25.87 1.77 -4.33
C GLU A 273 24.85 0.62 -4.51
N ILE A 274 25.29 -0.54 -5.01
CA ILE A 274 24.48 -1.76 -5.05
C ILE A 274 24.08 -2.20 -3.64
N ASN A 275 25.02 -2.22 -2.69
CA ASN A 275 24.71 -2.59 -1.31
C ASN A 275 23.75 -1.60 -0.64
N ILE A 276 23.92 -0.30 -0.88
CA ILE A 276 23.01 0.74 -0.41
C ILE A 276 21.61 0.55 -1.01
N TYR A 277 21.53 0.22 -2.30
CA TYR A 277 20.26 -0.10 -2.96
C TYR A 277 19.58 -1.30 -2.32
N LEU A 278 20.26 -2.44 -2.23
CA LEU A 278 19.70 -3.66 -1.66
C LEU A 278 19.27 -3.46 -0.21
N LYS A 279 19.99 -2.63 0.54
CA LYS A 279 19.63 -2.29 1.91
C LYS A 279 18.35 -1.44 2.00
N ASN A 280 18.17 -0.45 1.13
CA ASN A 280 17.02 0.47 1.22
C ASN A 280 15.80 0.03 0.41
N PHE A 281 16.02 -0.71 -0.67
CA PHE A 281 15.01 -1.07 -1.66
C PHE A 281 15.03 -2.57 -2.02
N GLY A 282 15.88 -3.39 -1.38
CA GLY A 282 16.01 -4.80 -1.75
C GLY A 282 14.75 -5.64 -1.51
N SER A 283 13.80 -5.15 -0.71
CA SER A 283 12.47 -5.76 -0.55
C SER A 283 11.52 -5.47 -1.72
N ARG A 284 11.85 -4.51 -2.60
CA ARG A 284 10.96 -4.06 -3.69
C ARG A 284 11.09 -4.97 -4.91
N ILE A 285 9.97 -5.59 -5.30
CA ILE A 285 9.85 -6.50 -6.45
C ILE A 285 8.39 -6.50 -6.94
N PRO A 286 8.11 -6.98 -8.16
CA PRO A 286 6.76 -7.38 -8.52
C PRO A 286 6.20 -8.37 -7.50
N ASN A 287 4.97 -8.16 -7.03
CA ASN A 287 4.34 -8.93 -5.95
C ASN A 287 5.08 -8.89 -4.60
N GLU A 288 5.69 -7.75 -4.27
CA GLU A 288 6.39 -7.52 -2.99
C GLU A 288 5.51 -7.66 -1.74
N LEU A 289 4.18 -7.61 -1.86
CA LEU A 289 3.29 -7.81 -0.70
C LEU A 289 3.15 -9.27 -0.29
N LYS A 290 3.62 -10.22 -1.11
CA LYS A 290 3.58 -11.65 -0.80
C LYS A 290 4.87 -12.03 -0.06
N LEU A 291 4.71 -12.55 1.15
CA LEU A 291 5.80 -12.98 2.02
C LEU A 291 6.58 -14.18 1.47
N GLU A 292 5.98 -14.98 0.58
CA GLU A 292 6.69 -16.06 -0.12
C GLU A 292 7.51 -15.58 -1.33
N SER A 293 7.36 -14.32 -1.76
CA SER A 293 8.11 -13.80 -2.91
C SER A 293 9.56 -13.55 -2.52
N GLN A 294 10.49 -14.11 -3.28
CA GLN A 294 11.92 -13.90 -3.05
C GLN A 294 12.34 -12.49 -3.45
N THR A 295 12.82 -11.73 -2.47
CA THR A 295 13.24 -10.32 -2.61
C THR A 295 14.59 -10.18 -3.33
N LEU A 296 14.93 -8.96 -3.78
CA LEU A 296 16.26 -8.66 -4.35
C LEU A 296 17.36 -8.78 -3.29
N ALA A 297 17.04 -8.52 -2.01
CA ALA A 297 17.98 -8.71 -0.91
C ALA A 297 18.31 -10.19 -0.69
N GLU A 298 17.32 -11.08 -0.80
CA GLU A 298 17.50 -12.53 -0.66
C GLU A 298 18.17 -13.17 -1.90
N ASN A 299 17.90 -12.62 -3.09
CA ASN A 299 18.53 -13.07 -4.33
C ASN A 299 19.07 -11.90 -5.15
N PRO A 300 20.28 -11.42 -4.82
CA PRO A 300 20.93 -10.31 -5.53
C PRO A 300 21.15 -10.57 -7.02
N LYS A 301 21.13 -11.83 -7.47
CA LYS A 301 21.25 -12.20 -8.88
C LYS A 301 20.19 -11.54 -9.75
N ASN A 302 18.95 -11.46 -9.26
CA ASN A 302 17.86 -10.82 -9.98
C ASN A 302 18.15 -9.33 -10.18
N PHE A 303 18.71 -8.67 -9.17
CA PHE A 303 19.09 -7.25 -9.26
C PHE A 303 20.26 -7.02 -10.22
N ILE A 304 21.29 -7.86 -10.18
CA ILE A 304 22.42 -7.80 -11.12
C ILE A 304 21.95 -8.04 -12.56
N SER A 305 21.02 -8.97 -12.77
CA SER A 305 20.40 -9.19 -14.08
C SER A 305 19.70 -7.94 -14.61
N LEU A 306 18.97 -7.20 -13.75
CA LEU A 306 18.31 -5.95 -14.15
C LEU A 306 19.33 -4.89 -14.57
N ILE A 307 20.38 -4.67 -13.77
CA ILE A 307 21.46 -3.73 -14.13
C ILE A 307 22.10 -4.16 -15.45
N LYS A 308 22.41 -5.44 -15.61
CA LYS A 308 23.03 -5.97 -16.83
C LYS A 308 22.19 -5.71 -18.09
N ILE A 309 20.87 -5.94 -18.02
CA ILE A 309 19.96 -5.64 -19.12
C ILE A 309 20.03 -4.14 -19.48
N LEU A 310 20.04 -3.25 -18.49
CA LEU A 310 20.13 -1.80 -18.72
C LEU A 310 21.52 -1.34 -19.20
N VAL A 311 22.58 -2.06 -18.83
CA VAL A 311 23.94 -1.84 -19.33
C VAL A 311 24.02 -2.23 -20.81
N GLN A 312 23.46 -3.39 -21.17
CA GLN A 312 23.43 -3.91 -22.54
C GLN A 312 22.48 -3.14 -23.46
N GLY A 313 21.37 -2.62 -22.93
CA GLY A 313 20.46 -1.74 -23.65
C GLY A 313 21.05 -0.34 -23.82
N GLU A 314 20.71 0.32 -24.93
CA GLU A 314 20.78 1.79 -24.98
C GLU A 314 19.80 2.33 -23.92
N LEU A 315 20.29 3.22 -23.06
CA LEU A 315 19.44 3.85 -22.04
C LEU A 315 18.26 4.48 -22.76
N ILE A 316 17.03 4.09 -22.38
CA ILE A 316 15.83 4.84 -22.75
C ILE A 316 16.09 6.27 -22.30
N GLN A 317 16.31 7.16 -23.27
CA GLN A 317 16.66 8.55 -23.02
C GLN A 317 15.60 9.18 -22.13
N ASN A 318 16.08 9.97 -21.16
CA ASN A 318 15.29 10.90 -20.35
C ASN A 318 14.23 11.61 -21.18
N ASN A 319 12.97 11.22 -21.03
CA ASN A 319 11.81 12.00 -21.41
C ASN A 319 10.69 11.73 -20.40
N ALA A 320 10.77 12.42 -19.27
CA ALA A 320 9.62 12.87 -18.49
C ALA A 320 10.15 13.86 -17.42
N ILE A 321 10.16 15.14 -17.81
CA ILE A 321 10.13 16.27 -16.87
C ILE A 321 8.75 16.31 -16.21
#